data_AF-A0A1Y5HWI8-F1
#
_entry.id   AF-A0A1Y5HWI8-F1
#
_cell.length_a   1.000
_cell.length_b   1.000
_cell.length_c   1.000
_cell.angle_alpha   90.00
_cell.angle_beta   90.00
_cell.angle_gamma   90.00
#
_symmetry.space_group_name_H-M   'P 1'
#
loop_
_entity.id
_entity.type
_entity.pdbx_description
1 polymer ?
#
loop_
_entity_poly.entity_id
_entity_poly.type
_entity_poly.pdbx_seq_one_letter_code
_entity_poly.pdbx_strand_id
1 'polypeptide(L)'
;MLAEYTARNNAALTELVETHGVDVRELPADVISKLRELSEEVVAEVAAQDPAAQKVYDSYIKFREGVVKYHAISEQSFINAR
;
A
#
# COMPACT_ATOMS: atom_id res chain seq x y z
N MET A 1 5.74 8.67 14.84
CA MET A 1 5.00 7.40 14.96
C MET A 1 5.27 6.43 13.81
N LEU A 2 5.35 6.85 12.53
CA LEU A 2 5.65 5.91 11.42
C LEU A 2 6.97 5.15 11.61
N ALA A 3 8.07 5.85 11.91
CA ALA A 3 9.37 5.22 12.14
C ALA A 3 9.38 4.24 13.33
N GLU A 4 8.57 4.51 14.35
CA GLU A 4 8.43 3.61 15.50
C GLU A 4 7.68 2.33 15.13
N TYR A 5 6.61 2.43 14.32
CA TYR A 5 5.95 1.25 13.77
C TYR A 5 6.91 0.45 12.88
N THR A 6 7.71 1.10 12.02
CA THR A 6 8.71 0.42 11.20
C THR A 6 9.70 -0.38 12.07
N ALA A 7 10.19 0.22 13.16
CA ALA A 7 11.17 -0.40 14.06
C ALA A 7 10.60 -1.47 14.99
N ARG A 8 9.28 -1.50 15.21
CA ARG A 8 8.63 -2.53 16.03
C ARG A 8 8.07 -3.67 15.18
N ASN A 9 7.53 -3.36 14.00
CA ASN A 9 6.89 -4.36 13.14
C ASN A 9 7.91 -5.33 12.52
N ASN A 10 9.15 -4.90 12.26
CA ASN A 10 10.19 -5.82 11.77
C ASN A 10 10.52 -6.89 12.82
N ALA A 11 10.72 -6.49 14.09
CA ALA A 11 10.98 -7.42 15.19
C ALA A 11 9.79 -8.36 15.43
N ALA A 12 8.56 -7.83 15.40
CA ALA A 12 7.35 -8.62 15.57
C ALA A 12 7.16 -9.66 14.44
N LEU A 13 7.46 -9.29 13.18
CA LEU A 13 7.37 -10.23 12.06
C LEU A 13 8.36 -11.39 12.23
N THR A 14 9.61 -11.10 12.63
CA THR A 14 10.60 -12.13 12.94
C THR A 14 10.12 -13.06 14.05
N GLU A 15 9.59 -12.52 15.15
CA GLU A 15 9.05 -13.32 16.25
C GLU A 15 7.89 -14.23 15.82
N LEU A 16 6.95 -13.71 15.02
CA LEU A 16 5.83 -14.50 14.48
C LEU A 16 6.31 -15.71 13.66
N VAL A 17 7.31 -15.52 12.81
CA VAL A 17 7.81 -16.58 11.94
C VAL A 17 8.70 -17.56 12.72
N GLU A 18 9.71 -17.05 13.45
CA GLU A 18 10.76 -17.88 14.05
C GLU A 18 10.32 -18.54 15.36
N THR A 19 9.56 -17.83 16.20
CA THR A 19 9.12 -18.34 17.52
C THR A 19 7.77 -19.02 17.43
N HIS A 20 6.83 -18.44 16.69
CA HIS A 20 5.45 -18.91 16.65
C HIS A 20 5.14 -19.79 15.42
N GLY A 21 6.07 -19.94 14.49
CA GLY A 21 5.92 -20.82 13.32
C GLY A 21 4.83 -20.37 12.36
N VAL A 22 4.55 -19.06 12.29
CA VAL A 22 3.54 -18.51 11.39
C VAL A 22 4.03 -18.61 9.94
N ASP A 23 3.24 -19.23 9.09
CA ASP A 23 3.47 -19.31 7.64
C ASP A 23 2.86 -18.08 6.94
N VAL A 24 3.72 -17.08 6.71
CA VAL A 24 3.34 -15.83 6.04
C VAL A 24 3.37 -16.02 4.53
N ARG A 25 2.24 -15.79 3.86
CA ARG A 25 2.11 -15.96 2.41
C ARG A 25 1.56 -14.71 1.74
N GLU A 26 2.02 -14.47 0.53
CA GLU A 26 1.40 -13.49 -0.36
C GLU A 26 0.04 -13.99 -0.87
N LEU A 27 -0.86 -13.05 -1.12
CA LEU A 27 -2.08 -13.36 -1.85
C LEU A 27 -1.75 -13.67 -3.31
N PRO A 28 -2.52 -14.55 -3.98
CA PRO A 28 -2.36 -14.80 -5.40
C PRO A 28 -2.44 -13.52 -6.25
N ALA A 29 -1.67 -13.47 -7.33
CA ALA A 29 -1.54 -12.27 -8.15
C ALA A 29 -2.86 -11.84 -8.81
N ASP A 30 -3.71 -12.80 -9.20
CA ASP A 30 -5.05 -12.58 -9.73
C ASP A 30 -5.99 -11.97 -8.68
N VAL A 31 -5.91 -12.44 -7.43
CA VAL A 31 -6.64 -11.87 -6.30
C VAL A 31 -6.22 -10.42 -6.05
N ILE A 32 -4.91 -10.13 -5.98
CA ILE A 32 -4.41 -8.77 -5.79
C ILE A 32 -4.85 -7.85 -6.94
N SER A 33 -4.77 -8.35 -8.18
CA SER A 33 -5.19 -7.60 -9.37
C SER A 33 -6.69 -7.27 -9.32
N LYS A 34 -7.53 -8.25 -8.95
CA LYS A 34 -8.97 -8.03 -8.84
C LYS A 34 -9.33 -7.07 -7.70
N LEU A 35 -8.67 -7.18 -6.55
CA LEU A 35 -8.86 -6.26 -5.43
C LEU A 35 -8.48 -4.83 -5.79
N ARG A 36 -7.42 -4.65 -6.59
CA ARG A 36 -7.03 -3.33 -7.09
C ARG A 36 -8.12 -2.72 -7.95
N GLU A 37 -8.62 -3.45 -8.95
CA GLU A 37 -9.71 -2.97 -9.82
C GLU A 37 -10.94 -2.54 -9.00
N LEU A 38 -11.38 -3.41 -8.08
CA LEU A 38 -12.56 -3.15 -7.25
C LEU A 38 -12.34 -1.95 -6.31
N SER A 39 -11.11 -1.79 -5.79
CA SER A 39 -10.79 -0.63 -4.94
C SER A 39 -10.82 0.67 -5.72
N GLU A 40 -10.31 0.68 -6.96
CA GLU A 40 -10.36 1.86 -7.83
C GLU A 40 -11.82 2.23 -8.17
N GLU A 41 -12.66 1.24 -8.48
CA GLU A 41 -14.09 1.39 -8.76
C GLU A 41 -14.85 1.96 -7.55
N VAL A 42 -14.80 1.27 -6.40
CA VAL A 42 -15.57 1.65 -5.21
C VAL A 42 -15.19 3.04 -4.71
N VAL A 43 -13.89 3.38 -4.69
CA VAL A 43 -13.45 4.70 -4.23
C VAL A 43 -13.90 5.80 -5.17
N ALA A 44 -13.89 5.56 -6.49
CA ALA A 44 -14.40 6.52 -7.48
C ALA A 44 -15.93 6.69 -7.35
N GLU A 45 -16.68 5.61 -7.14
CA GLU A 45 -18.13 5.66 -6.92
C GLU A 45 -18.50 6.46 -5.67
N VAL A 46 -17.77 6.27 -4.56
CA VAL A 46 -17.97 7.03 -3.33
C VAL A 46 -17.66 8.51 -3.54
N ALA A 47 -16.57 8.81 -4.26
CA ALA A 47 -16.18 10.19 -4.57
C ALA A 47 -17.25 10.91 -5.40
N ALA A 48 -17.87 10.22 -6.36
CA ALA A 48 -18.89 10.77 -7.25
C ALA A 48 -20.21 11.14 -6.54
N GLN A 49 -20.44 10.65 -5.31
CA GLN A 49 -21.66 10.91 -4.55
C GLN A 49 -21.68 12.31 -3.90
N ASP A 50 -20.53 12.95 -3.72
CA ASP A 50 -20.43 14.24 -3.03
C ASP A 50 -19.33 15.13 -3.64
N PRO A 51 -19.61 16.41 -3.98
CA PRO A 51 -18.61 17.29 -4.58
C PRO A 51 -17.35 17.54 -3.72
N ALA A 52 -17.47 17.53 -2.39
CA ALA A 52 -16.30 17.65 -1.50
C ALA A 52 -15.49 16.34 -1.48
N ALA A 53 -16.15 15.19 -1.50
CA ALA A 53 -15.48 13.89 -1.65
C ALA A 53 -14.73 13.79 -2.99
N GLN A 54 -15.33 14.23 -4.10
CA GLN A 54 -14.67 14.31 -5.40
C GLN A 54 -13.39 15.15 -5.35
N LYS A 55 -13.45 16.32 -4.70
CA LYS A 55 -12.27 17.19 -4.54
C LYS A 55 -11.14 16.50 -3.76
N VAL A 56 -11.46 15.76 -2.70
CA VAL A 56 -10.47 15.00 -1.92
C VAL A 56 -9.88 13.86 -2.77
N TYR A 57 -10.71 13.13 -3.50
CA TYR A 57 -10.30 12.07 -4.41
C TYR A 57 -9.31 12.59 -5.46
N ASP A 58 -9.66 13.65 -6.18
CA ASP A 58 -8.80 14.23 -7.24
C ASP A 58 -7.45 14.68 -6.67
N SER A 59 -7.46 15.33 -5.50
CA SER A 59 -6.24 15.75 -4.80
C SER A 59 -5.37 14.55 -4.41
N TYR A 60 -5.99 13.50 -3.87
CA TYR A 60 -5.28 12.31 -3.41
C TYR A 60 -4.68 11.52 -4.57
N ILE A 61 -5.43 11.26 -5.64
CA ILE A 61 -4.95 10.50 -6.80
C ILE A 61 -3.78 11.22 -7.46
N LYS A 62 -3.89 12.54 -7.66
CA LYS A 62 -2.79 13.35 -8.20
C LYS A 62 -1.53 13.25 -7.35
N PHE A 63 -1.65 13.34 -6.03
CA PHE A 63 -0.52 13.18 -5.12
C PHE A 63 0.08 11.76 -5.18
N ARG A 64 -0.78 10.73 -5.14
CA ARG A 64 -0.38 9.33 -5.18
C ARG A 64 0.43 9.00 -6.44
N GLU A 65 0.00 9.46 -7.61
CA GLU A 65 0.73 9.24 -8.86
C GLU A 65 2.15 9.81 -8.81
N GLY A 66 2.33 10.99 -8.20
CA GLY A 66 3.64 11.61 -8.03
C GLY A 66 4.54 10.81 -7.09
N VAL A 67 4.01 10.42 -5.92
CA VAL A 67 4.76 9.66 -4.91
C VAL A 67 5.16 8.27 -5.41
N VAL A 68 4.27 7.55 -6.09
CA VAL A 68 4.57 6.22 -6.64
C VAL A 68 5.73 6.28 -7.63
N LYS A 69 5.72 7.26 -8.54
CA LYS A 69 6.82 7.46 -9.49
C LYS A 69 8.14 7.77 -8.79
N TYR A 70 8.11 8.61 -7.75
CA TYR A 70 9.29 8.95 -6.97
C TYR A 70 9.84 7.75 -6.17
N HIS A 71 8.99 6.97 -5.48
CA HIS A 71 9.43 5.80 -4.72
C HIS A 71 9.97 4.67 -5.61
N ALA A 72 9.46 4.52 -6.84
CA ALA A 72 9.99 3.54 -7.79
C ALA A 72 11.48 3.78 -8.10
N ILE A 73 11.90 5.04 -8.24
CA ILE A 73 13.29 5.40 -8.59
C ILE A 73 14.20 5.60 -7.37
N SER A 74 13.63 5.76 -6.17
CA SER A 74 14.38 6.00 -4.94
C SER A 74 14.40 4.75 -4.06
N GLU A 75 13.33 4.51 -3.31
CA GLU A 75 13.23 3.43 -2.31
C GLU A 75 13.29 2.05 -2.95
N GLN A 76 12.44 1.77 -3.96
CA GLN A 76 12.39 0.46 -4.60
C GLN A 76 13.71 0.14 -5.31
N SER A 77 14.31 1.15 -5.95
CA SER A 77 15.60 0.98 -6.63
C SER A 77 16.73 0.69 -5.65
N PHE A 78 16.74 1.33 -4.47
CA PHE A 78 17.69 1.02 -3.40
C PHE A 78 17.51 -0.41 -2.89
N ILE A 79 16.27 -0.84 -2.61
CA ILE A 79 15.95 -2.19 -2.13
C ILE A 79 16.36 -3.25 -3.18
N ASN A 80 16.07 -3.03 -4.46
CA ASN A 80 16.42 -3.98 -5.52
C ASN A 80 17.93 -4.12 -5.73
N ALA A 81 18.73 -3.11 -5.36
CA ALA A 81 20.18 -3.09 -5.57
C ALA A 81 20.98 -3.66 -4.39
N ARG A 82 20.32 -4.18 -3.36
CA ARG A 82 20.92 -4.72 -2.13
C ARG A 82 20.33 -6.08 -1.84
#